data_AF-A0A349M890-F1
#
_entry.id   AF-A0A349M890-F1
#
_cell.length_a   1.000
_cell.length_b   1.000
_cell.length_c   1.000
_cell.angle_alpha   90.00
_cell.angle_beta   90.00
_cell.angle_gamma   90.00
#
_symmetry.space_group_name_H-M   'P 1'
#
loop_
_entity.id
_entity.type
_entity.pdbx_description
1 polymer ?
#
loop_
_entity_poly.entity_id
_entity_poly.type
_entity_poly.pdbx_seq_one_letter_code
_entity_poly.pdbx_strand_id
1 'polypeptide(L)' 'MSFIQNREITLTGTFRYANTYADAIALVASSRIDVRSIITGRYPLEAAEQALQATKQDPTNIKSIVVP' A
#
# COMPACT_ATOMS: atom_id res chain seq x y z
N MET A 1 -29.61 11.47 6.19
CA MET A 1 -28.98 11.42 7.52
C MET A 1 -29.47 10.27 8.41
N SER A 2 -30.71 9.76 8.28
CA SER A 2 -31.26 8.78 9.24
C SER A 2 -30.62 7.38 9.21
N PHE A 3 -30.02 6.94 8.10
CA PHE A 3 -29.46 5.58 7.99
C PHE A 3 -28.29 5.32 8.94
N ILE A 4 -27.39 6.31 9.08
CA ILE A 4 -26.23 6.21 9.99
C ILE A 4 -26.71 6.12 11.43
N GLN A 5 -27.65 6.97 11.82
CA GLN A 5 -28.22 6.98 13.16
C GLN A 5 -29.03 5.71 13.45
N ASN A 6 -29.94 5.29 12.57
CA ASN A 6 -30.81 4.14 12.77
C ASN A 6 -30.07 2.80 12.84
N ARG A 7 -28.83 2.76 12.35
CA ARG A 7 -27.96 1.57 12.37
C ARG A 7 -26.73 1.76 13.23
N GLU A 8 -26.64 2.88 13.94
CA GLU A 8 -25.53 3.21 14.84
C GLU A 8 -24.14 3.05 14.18
N ILE A 9 -24.04 3.47 12.91
CA ILE A 9 -22.80 3.31 12.14
C ILE A 9 -21.76 4.32 12.62
N THR A 10 -20.60 3.81 13.05
CA THR A 10 -19.42 4.65 13.33
C THR A 10 -18.65 4.91 12.05
N LEU A 11 -18.50 6.19 11.68
CA LEU A 11 -17.69 6.63 10.54
C LEU A 11 -16.43 7.32 11.05
N THR A 12 -15.27 6.81 10.63
CA THR A 12 -13.97 7.42 10.94
C THR A 12 -13.16 7.61 9.66
N GLY A 13 -12.39 8.70 9.60
CA GLY A 13 -11.36 8.88 8.58
C GLY A 13 -10.04 8.24 9.01
N THR A 14 -9.17 7.92 8.05
CA THR A 14 -7.80 7.48 8.32
C THR A 14 -6.84 8.31 7.48
N PHE A 15 -5.83 8.88 8.12
CA PHE A 15 -4.77 9.61 7.43
C PHE A 15 -3.42 8.96 7.71
N ARG A 16 -2.87 8.29 6.71
CA ARG A 16 -1.58 7.59 6.79
C ARG A 16 -1.51 6.67 8.01
N TYR A 17 -0.65 6.97 8.98
CA TYR A 17 -0.28 6.10 10.09
C TYR A 17 0.27 6.93 11.26
N ALA A 18 -0.01 6.47 12.49
CA ALA A 18 0.57 7.01 13.71
C ALA A 18 1.01 5.83 14.61
N ASN A 19 2.29 5.75 14.94
CA ASN A 19 2.87 4.73 15.84
C ASN A 19 2.70 3.26 15.40
N THR A 20 2.43 2.97 14.12
CA THR A 20 2.16 1.60 13.63
C THR A 20 3.38 0.89 13.01
N TYR A 21 4.52 1.56 12.84
CA TYR A 21 5.67 0.98 12.14
C TYR A 21 6.23 -0.27 12.84
N ALA A 22 6.32 -0.27 14.18
CA ALA A 22 6.82 -1.42 14.93
C ALA A 22 5.95 -2.66 14.70
N ASP A 23 4.63 -2.50 14.73
CA ASP A 23 3.68 -3.58 14.48
C ASP A 23 3.77 -4.09 13.03
N ALA A 24 3.85 -3.18 12.06
CA ALA A 24 4.00 -3.55 10.65
C ALA A 24 5.27 -4.37 10.40
N ILE A 25 6.40 -3.97 10.99
CA ILE A 25 7.67 -4.71 10.91
C ILE A 25 7.52 -6.09 11.54
N ALA A 26 6.93 -6.18 12.74
CA ALA A 26 6.72 -7.45 13.42
C ALA A 26 5.83 -8.43 12.62
N LEU A 27 4.79 -7.91 11.95
CA LEU A 27 3.91 -8.70 11.09
C LEU A 27 4.64 -9.27 9.86
N VAL A 28 5.50 -8.47 9.22
CA VAL A 28 6.30 -8.93 8.07
C VAL A 28 7.40 -9.89 8.53
N ALA A 29 8.11 -9.59 9.61
CA ALA A 29 9.18 -10.43 10.15
C ALA A 29 8.66 -11.80 10.60
N SER A 30 7.45 -11.86 11.17
CA SER A 30 6.78 -13.11 11.54
C SER A 30 6.13 -13.84 10.36
N SER A 31 6.33 -13.38 9.13
CA SER A 31 5.73 -13.94 7.90
C SER A 31 4.19 -14.02 7.93
N ARG A 32 3.53 -13.25 8.80
CA ARG A 32 2.06 -13.18 8.85
C ARG A 32 1.47 -12.35 7.70
N ILE A 33 2.30 -11.52 7.07
CA ILE A 33 1.93 -10.73 5.90
C ILE A 33 3.02 -10.88 4.83
N ASP A 34 2.65 -11.38 3.66
CA ASP A 34 3.53 -11.40 2.49
C ASP A 34 3.41 -10.10 1.68
N VAL A 35 4.30 -9.16 1.97
CA VAL A 35 4.41 -7.89 1.23
C VAL A 35 5.11 -8.04 -0.14
N ARG A 36 5.70 -9.20 -0.45
CA ARG A 36 6.36 -9.38 -1.76
C ARG A 36 5.34 -9.61 -2.87
N SER A 37 4.19 -10.20 -2.54
CA SER A 37 3.09 -10.48 -3.47
C SER A 37 2.56 -9.24 -4.22
N ILE A 38 2.63 -8.05 -3.61
CA ILE A 38 2.17 -6.80 -4.24
C ILE A 38 3.22 -6.18 -5.18
N ILE A 39 4.47 -6.65 -5.14
CA ILE A 39 5.55 -6.12 -5.99
C ILE A 39 5.39 -6.69 -7.39
N THR A 40 5.02 -5.82 -8.32
CA THR A 40 4.70 -6.15 -9.72
C THR A 40 5.70 -5.56 -10.71
N GLY A 41 6.54 -4.62 -10.28
CA GLY A 41 7.61 -4.06 -11.10
C GLY A 41 8.90 -3.84 -10.29
N ARG A 42 10.05 -4.13 -10.91
CA ARG A 42 11.38 -3.80 -10.41
C ARG A 42 12.14 -3.07 -11.49
N TYR A 43 12.67 -1.90 -11.15
CA TYR A 43 13.34 -1.01 -12.09
C TYR A 43 14.68 -0.57 -11.52
N PRO A 44 15.74 -0.48 -12.32
CA PRO A 44 16.98 0.16 -11.88
C PRO A 44 16.75 1.67 -11.67
N LEU A 45 17.67 2.33 -10.96
CA LEU A 45 17.56 3.76 -10.64
C LEU A 45 17.43 4.65 -11.88
N GLU A 46 18.13 4.31 -12.97
CA GLU A 46 18.09 5.03 -14.25
C GLU A 46 16.71 5.00 -14.90
N ALA A 47 15.86 4.03 -14.53
CA ALA A 47 14.50 3.87 -15.03
C ALA A 47 13.43 4.36 -14.04
N ALA A 48 13.79 5.21 -13.08
CA ALA A 48 12.85 5.73 -12.07
C ALA A 48 11.63 6.45 -12.70
N GLU A 49 11.80 7.16 -13.82
CA GLU A 49 10.68 7.77 -14.55
C GLU A 49 9.69 6.71 -15.06
N GLN A 50 10.20 5.64 -15.66
CA GLN A 50 9.37 4.52 -16.12
C GLN A 50 8.64 3.87 -14.94
N ALA A 51 9.33 3.65 -13.82
CA ALA A 51 8.73 3.08 -12.61
C ALA A 51 7.58 3.93 -12.07
N LEU A 52 7.69 5.27 -12.13
CA LEU A 52 6.64 6.20 -11.69
C LEU A 52 5.42 6.18 -12.62
N GLN A 53 5.63 5.97 -13.92
CA GLN A 53 4.56 5.91 -14.92
C GLN A 53 3.93 4.51 -15.07
N ALA A 54 4.52 3.47 -14.48
CA ALA A 54 4.13 2.08 -14.70
C ALA A 54 2.63 1.82 -14.44
N THR A 55 2.09 2.31 -13.32
CA THR A 55 0.66 2.15 -12.99
C THR A 55 -0.27 2.86 -13.96
N LYS A 56 0.18 3.95 -14.59
CA LYS A 56 -0.60 4.65 -15.61
C LYS A 56 -0.67 3.86 -16.93
N GLN A 57 0.38 3.10 -17.24
CA GLN A 57 0.53 2.38 -18.51
C GLN A 57 -0.03 0.96 -18.45
N ASP A 58 0.06 0.32 -17.28
CA ASP A 58 -0.38 -1.05 -17.06
C ASP A 58 -1.32 -1.12 -15.84
N PRO A 59 -2.63 -1.39 -16.05
CA PRO A 59 -3.61 -1.49 -14.97
C PRO A 59 -3.37 -2.69 -14.04
N THR A 60 -2.50 -3.63 -14.39
CA THR A 60 -2.11 -4.76 -13.53
C THR A 60 -0.95 -4.42 -12.60
N ASN A 61 -0.29 -3.27 -12.79
CA ASN A 61 0.79 -2.81 -11.92
C ASN A 61 0.26 -2.29 -10.58
N ILE A 62 0.68 -2.93 -9.49
CA ILE A 62 0.26 -2.61 -8.11
C ILE A 62 1.32 -1.77 -7.40
N LYS A 63 2.56 -2.29 -7.32
CA LYS A 63 3.68 -1.64 -6.63
C LYS A 63 4.97 -1.85 -7.41
N SER A 64 5.49 -0.75 -7.94
CA SER A 64 6.82 -0.69 -8.55
C SER A 64 7.87 -0.33 -7.50
N ILE A 65 9.01 -1.02 -7.53
CA ILE A 65 10.18 -0.80 -6.68
C ILE A 65 11.36 -0.36 -7.54
N VAL A 66 11.99 0.75 -7.17
CA VAL A 66 13.26 1.18 -7.75
C VAL A 66 14.39 0.61 -6.89
N VAL A 67 15.30 -0.11 -7.52
CA VAL A 67 16.48 -0.72 -6.88
C VAL A 67 17.73 0.06 -7.25
N PRO A 68 18.62 0.38 -6.29
CA PRO A 68 19.90 1.05 -6.55
C PRO A 68 20.86 0.21 -7.40
#